data_AF-A0A4Y3WT36-F1
#
_entry.id   AF-A0A4Y3WT36-F1
#
_cell.length_a   1.000
_cell.length_b   1.000
_cell.length_c   1.000
_cell.angle_alpha   90.00
_cell.angle_beta   90.00
_cell.angle_gamma   90.00
#
_symmetry.space_group_name_H-M   'P 1'
#
loop_
_entity.id
_entity.type
_entity.pdbx_description
1 polymer ?
#
loop_
_entity_poly.entity_id
_entity_poly.type
_entity_poly.pdbx_seq_one_letter_code
_entity_poly.pdbx_strand_id
1 'polypeptide(L)'
;MMTVVMDRTLTAPRPVRDDDAPPLRPSSAPAPGGRAPSPSVHPVRRVVTGVVVGALVMLGAATLDTFTGAEVPVLGTFAAVAAPPDVPEVVEVQAPPAIPGTCLTWTRPDAVDTALVDCAEPHLFEQAGTVVLADQVALPDDSTWRQLVDERCGPVVMTYLNNVFDPDGRYRVGALKPSPSKWEQGDRELRCGLQSASRSGALYPMTGRVADGDQAAVQEPGVCLGIDGPRVGDPVSCAGPHALETVGIVDMAADFPDGYPAVEAQDAYLQPKCNEIAAAYAGGPTVVADKGLTVYWNNVSEASWAAGTYRVNCNVAALLPDRTGFAPVTGPVTGDVVIGDQPAPPASDTPDAGMPAPPTTAPAPTPAPSDGAVPPPSDAPPAGELPEVPVEVPVPLDGT
;
A
#
# COMPACT_ATOMS: atom_id res chain seq x y z
N MET A 1 44.73 -47.41 -64.64
CA MET A 1 46.17 -47.47 -64.34
C MET A 1 46.36 -47.32 -62.84
N MET A 2 46.67 -48.44 -62.17
CA MET A 2 47.45 -48.62 -60.93
C MET A 2 46.95 -49.90 -60.27
N THR A 3 47.87 -50.85 -60.20
CA THR A 3 47.76 -52.27 -59.82
C THR A 3 48.51 -52.50 -58.51
N VAL A 4 47.91 -53.23 -57.56
CA VAL A 4 48.54 -54.11 -56.54
C VAL A 4 47.38 -55.03 -56.05
N VAL A 5 47.24 -56.35 -56.26
CA VAL A 5 48.06 -57.59 -56.18
C VAL A 5 48.24 -58.16 -54.76
N MET A 6 47.53 -59.29 -54.51
CA MET A 6 47.79 -60.50 -53.69
C MET A 6 47.98 -60.37 -52.16
N ASP A 7 47.29 -61.12 -51.27
CA ASP A 7 46.97 -62.56 -51.07
C ASP A 7 47.79 -63.15 -49.90
N ARG A 8 47.13 -63.95 -49.04
CA ARG A 8 47.62 -65.01 -48.12
C ARG A 8 46.56 -65.30 -47.03
N THR A 9 45.75 -66.36 -47.13
CA THR A 9 45.96 -67.76 -46.61
C THR A 9 46.13 -67.85 -45.09
N LEU A 10 45.62 -68.78 -44.28
CA LEU A 10 44.81 -70.03 -44.31
C LEU A 10 44.55 -70.33 -42.79
N THR A 11 43.48 -70.96 -42.30
CA THR A 11 43.40 -72.43 -42.04
C THR A 11 42.29 -72.67 -40.99
N ALA A 12 41.45 -73.69 -41.16
CA ALA A 12 40.58 -74.27 -40.12
C ALA A 12 41.19 -75.60 -39.61
N PRO A 13 40.86 -76.10 -38.40
CA PRO A 13 39.95 -77.26 -38.32
C PRO A 13 39.06 -77.34 -37.06
N ARG A 14 38.14 -78.33 -37.08
CA ARG A 14 37.05 -78.69 -36.14
C ARG A 14 37.52 -79.47 -34.87
N PRO A 15 36.68 -80.27 -34.17
CA PRO A 15 36.00 -79.98 -32.90
C PRO A 15 36.43 -80.93 -31.75
N VAL A 16 36.02 -80.68 -30.49
CA VAL A 16 36.00 -81.72 -29.44
C VAL A 16 34.72 -81.59 -28.61
N ARG A 17 34.08 -82.73 -28.39
CA ARG A 17 32.89 -83.00 -27.60
C ARG A 17 33.36 -83.98 -26.52
N ASP A 18 33.04 -83.72 -25.26
CA ASP A 18 33.00 -84.77 -24.24
C ASP A 18 31.82 -84.46 -23.28
N ASP A 19 30.95 -85.46 -23.20
CA ASP A 19 29.81 -85.60 -22.30
C ASP A 19 30.31 -86.06 -20.92
N ASP A 20 29.75 -85.51 -19.83
CA ASP A 20 29.54 -86.27 -18.59
C ASP A 20 28.49 -85.59 -17.69
N ALA A 21 27.44 -86.33 -17.33
CA ALA A 21 26.31 -85.90 -16.49
C ALA A 21 26.53 -86.28 -15.00
N PRO A 22 25.86 -85.62 -14.04
CA PRO A 22 24.67 -86.27 -13.42
C PRO A 22 23.54 -85.28 -12.99
N PRO A 23 22.37 -85.78 -12.55
CA PRO A 23 21.11 -85.00 -12.51
C PRO A 23 20.76 -84.32 -11.16
N LEU A 24 19.94 -83.26 -11.29
CA LEU A 24 18.90 -82.72 -10.40
C LEU A 24 19.20 -82.33 -8.94
N ARG A 25 19.13 -81.01 -8.68
CA ARG A 25 18.45 -80.39 -7.51
C ARG A 25 17.71 -79.11 -7.96
N PRO A 26 16.42 -78.92 -7.66
CA PRO A 26 15.77 -77.62 -7.87
C PRO A 26 15.96 -76.75 -6.61
N SER A 27 16.51 -75.56 -6.76
CA SER A 27 16.39 -74.53 -5.72
C SER A 27 16.40 -73.13 -6.33
N SER A 28 15.24 -72.49 -6.21
CA SER A 28 15.02 -71.05 -6.00
C SER A 28 15.28 -70.09 -7.17
N ALA A 29 14.19 -69.44 -7.60
CA ALA A 29 14.12 -68.42 -8.65
C ALA A 29 14.95 -67.15 -8.35
N PRO A 30 15.45 -66.43 -9.37
CA PRO A 30 16.07 -65.12 -9.20
C PRO A 30 15.02 -64.00 -9.23
N ALA A 31 15.22 -62.99 -8.38
CA ALA A 31 14.39 -61.78 -8.28
C ALA A 31 14.45 -60.90 -9.56
N PRO A 32 13.38 -60.18 -9.92
CA PRO A 32 13.40 -59.27 -11.05
C PRO A 32 14.09 -57.95 -10.70
N GLY A 33 14.87 -57.45 -11.67
CA GLY A 33 15.75 -56.30 -11.56
C GLY A 33 15.07 -54.96 -11.24
N GLY A 34 15.82 -54.10 -10.55
CA GLY A 34 15.42 -52.75 -10.19
C GLY A 34 15.21 -51.84 -11.41
N ARG A 35 14.10 -51.09 -11.38
CA ARG A 35 13.79 -50.02 -12.32
C ARG A 35 14.29 -48.69 -11.75
N ALA A 36 15.04 -47.94 -12.55
CA ALA A 36 15.48 -46.59 -12.19
C ALA A 36 14.27 -45.63 -12.03
N PRO A 37 14.29 -44.67 -11.08
CA PRO A 37 13.20 -43.71 -10.93
C PRO A 37 13.21 -42.68 -12.07
N SER A 38 12.04 -42.39 -12.64
CA SER A 38 11.82 -41.20 -13.50
C SER A 38 11.71 -39.94 -12.65
N PRO A 39 12.17 -38.77 -13.14
CA PRO A 39 12.04 -37.52 -12.40
C PRO A 39 10.57 -37.06 -12.40
N SER A 40 10.06 -36.74 -11.22
CA SER A 40 8.70 -36.28 -10.97
C SER A 40 8.52 -34.81 -11.38
N VAL A 41 7.69 -34.56 -12.40
CA VAL A 41 7.32 -33.21 -12.89
C VAL A 41 6.23 -32.53 -12.01
N HIS A 42 6.13 -32.93 -10.74
CA HIS A 42 5.04 -32.53 -9.85
C HIS A 42 5.25 -31.29 -8.96
N PRO A 43 6.47 -30.77 -8.69
CA PRO A 43 6.59 -29.59 -7.80
C PRO A 43 6.26 -28.28 -8.52
N VAL A 44 6.63 -28.14 -9.80
CA VAL A 44 6.49 -26.88 -10.56
C VAL A 44 5.02 -26.53 -10.81
N ARG A 45 4.17 -27.54 -11.08
CA ARG A 45 2.75 -27.33 -11.36
C ARG A 45 1.95 -26.88 -10.13
N ARG A 46 2.39 -27.25 -8.91
CA ARG A 46 1.73 -26.80 -7.66
C ARG A 46 2.08 -25.35 -7.31
N VAL A 47 3.31 -24.93 -7.58
CA VAL A 47 3.76 -23.54 -7.37
C VAL A 47 3.04 -22.58 -8.32
N VAL A 48 2.97 -22.92 -9.61
CA VAL A 48 2.28 -22.08 -10.62
C VAL A 48 0.77 -21.98 -10.36
N THR A 49 0.14 -23.04 -9.85
CA THR A 49 -1.29 -23.01 -9.48
C THR A 49 -1.55 -22.18 -8.22
N GLY A 50 -0.59 -22.10 -7.29
CA GLY A 50 -0.69 -21.24 -6.10
C GLY A 50 -0.63 -19.75 -6.42
N VAL A 51 0.25 -19.35 -7.35
CA VAL A 51 0.44 -17.95 -7.76
C VAL A 51 -0.78 -17.41 -8.53
N VAL A 52 -1.31 -18.16 -9.49
CA VAL A 52 -2.49 -17.73 -10.28
C VAL A 52 -3.75 -17.62 -9.44
N VAL A 53 -3.90 -18.46 -8.41
CA VAL A 53 -5.05 -18.40 -7.50
C VAL A 53 -4.92 -17.25 -6.49
N GLY A 54 -3.70 -16.91 -6.06
CA GLY A 54 -3.44 -15.72 -5.23
C GLY A 54 -3.82 -14.41 -5.94
N ALA A 55 -3.43 -14.27 -7.21
CA ALA A 55 -3.79 -13.10 -8.03
C ALA A 55 -5.31 -12.96 -8.26
N LEU A 56 -6.02 -14.07 -8.48
CA LEU A 56 -7.48 -14.05 -8.66
C LEU A 56 -8.25 -13.75 -7.37
N VAL A 57 -7.72 -14.12 -6.20
CA VAL A 57 -8.34 -13.79 -4.90
C VAL A 57 -8.07 -12.34 -4.51
N MET A 58 -6.87 -11.81 -4.79
CA MET A 58 -6.56 -10.38 -4.62
C MET A 58 -7.41 -9.51 -5.53
N LEU A 59 -7.63 -9.93 -6.78
CA LEU A 59 -8.57 -9.28 -7.69
C LEU A 59 -10.01 -9.32 -7.15
N GLY A 60 -10.44 -10.45 -6.56
CA GLY A 60 -11.73 -10.58 -5.90
C GLY A 60 -11.89 -9.68 -4.65
N ALA A 61 -10.87 -9.62 -3.80
CA ALA A 61 -10.85 -8.75 -2.61
C ALA A 61 -10.78 -7.26 -2.99
N ALA A 62 -10.01 -6.89 -4.00
CA ALA A 62 -9.94 -5.54 -4.55
C ALA A 62 -11.26 -5.09 -5.19
N THR A 63 -11.97 -6.00 -5.87
CA THR A 63 -13.33 -5.70 -6.37
C THR A 63 -14.35 -5.52 -5.25
N LEU A 64 -14.25 -6.28 -4.15
CA LEU A 64 -15.15 -6.09 -3.01
C LEU A 64 -14.82 -4.82 -2.22
N ASP A 65 -13.54 -4.46 -2.06
CA ASP A 65 -13.11 -3.20 -1.43
C ASP A 65 -13.48 -1.95 -2.26
N THR A 66 -13.58 -2.05 -3.58
CA THR A 66 -14.05 -0.95 -4.44
C THR A 66 -15.57 -0.78 -4.41
N PHE A 67 -16.36 -1.85 -4.22
CA PHE A 67 -17.82 -1.74 -4.07
C PHE A 67 -18.28 -1.44 -2.63
N THR A 68 -17.43 -1.67 -1.61
CA THR A 68 -17.71 -1.33 -0.20
C THR A 68 -16.71 -0.31 0.35
N GLY A 69 -16.13 0.52 -0.53
CA GLY A 69 -15.19 1.57 -0.14
C GLY A 69 -15.77 2.40 1.00
N ALA A 70 -14.93 2.71 1.98
CA ALA A 70 -15.29 3.50 3.16
C ALA A 70 -16.21 4.66 2.75
N GLU A 71 -17.45 4.68 3.25
CA GLU A 71 -18.31 5.83 3.06
C GLU A 71 -17.67 6.98 3.84
N VAL A 72 -16.96 7.85 3.13
CA VAL A 72 -16.29 8.99 3.74
C VAL A 72 -17.38 9.88 4.34
N PRO A 73 -17.35 10.14 5.65
CA PRO A 73 -18.39 10.92 6.29
C PRO A 73 -18.41 12.33 5.69
N VAL A 74 -19.60 12.82 5.32
CA VAL A 74 -19.76 14.25 5.08
C VAL A 74 -19.77 14.93 6.43
N LEU A 75 -18.64 15.55 6.75
CA LEU A 75 -18.46 16.22 8.02
C LEU A 75 -19.38 17.44 8.11
N GLY A 76 -20.08 17.56 9.23
CA GLY A 76 -20.68 18.83 9.63
C GLY A 76 -19.58 19.83 9.92
N THR A 77 -19.78 21.12 9.63
CA THR A 77 -18.88 22.16 10.14
C THR A 77 -19.64 23.46 10.38
N PHE A 78 -19.19 24.26 11.34
CA PHE A 78 -19.85 25.47 11.85
C PHE A 78 -21.12 25.25 12.67
N ALA A 79 -21.16 24.26 13.57
CA ALA A 79 -22.22 24.23 14.58
C ALA A 79 -22.15 25.46 15.49
N ALA A 80 -23.15 26.33 15.38
CA ALA A 80 -23.68 27.00 16.54
C ALA A 80 -23.96 25.94 17.62
N VAL A 81 -23.36 26.11 18.80
CA VAL A 81 -23.64 25.28 19.98
C VAL A 81 -25.13 25.35 20.32
N ALA A 82 -25.79 24.20 20.52
CA ALA A 82 -26.91 24.17 21.46
C ALA A 82 -26.29 24.12 22.87
N ALA A 83 -26.43 25.21 23.63
CA ALA A 83 -25.85 25.31 24.96
C ALA A 83 -26.52 24.30 25.92
N PRO A 84 -25.81 23.84 26.97
CA PRO A 84 -26.47 23.27 28.14
C PRO A 84 -27.54 24.27 28.63
N PRO A 85 -28.62 23.83 29.29
CA PRO A 85 -29.78 24.66 29.61
C PRO A 85 -29.51 25.92 30.46
N ASP A 86 -28.27 26.14 30.90
CA ASP A 86 -27.85 27.24 31.77
C ASP A 86 -26.71 28.14 31.21
N VAL A 87 -26.39 28.11 29.91
CA VAL A 87 -25.42 29.05 29.30
C VAL A 87 -26.06 29.83 28.14
N PRO A 88 -26.32 31.14 28.27
CA PRO A 88 -26.92 31.94 27.21
C PRO A 88 -25.83 32.57 26.33
N GLU A 89 -25.16 31.78 25.49
CA GLU A 89 -24.58 32.30 24.23
C GLU A 89 -24.12 31.15 23.35
N VAL A 90 -24.70 31.07 22.15
CA VAL A 90 -24.09 30.37 21.04
C VAL A 90 -22.83 31.15 20.68
N VAL A 91 -21.64 30.68 21.10
CA VAL A 91 -20.39 31.28 20.63
C VAL A 91 -20.28 30.94 19.14
N GLU A 92 -20.59 31.91 18.28
CA GLU A 92 -20.34 31.78 16.84
C GLU A 92 -18.83 31.76 16.60
N VAL A 93 -18.27 30.57 16.36
CA VAL A 93 -16.89 30.45 15.89
C VAL A 93 -16.86 30.96 14.45
N GLN A 94 -16.09 32.01 14.20
CA GLN A 94 -15.90 32.52 12.85
C GLN A 94 -15.29 31.43 11.98
N ALA A 95 -15.95 31.13 10.87
CA ALA A 95 -15.46 30.15 9.93
C ALA A 95 -14.06 30.54 9.41
N PRO A 96 -13.10 29.61 9.32
CA PRO A 96 -11.78 29.89 8.73
C PRO A 96 -11.90 30.48 7.33
N PRO A 97 -10.87 31.15 6.79
CA PRO A 97 -10.88 31.58 5.39
C PRO A 97 -11.10 30.39 4.45
N ALA A 98 -11.93 30.56 3.44
CA ALA A 98 -12.20 29.53 2.43
C ALA A 98 -11.21 29.61 1.26
N ILE A 99 -9.92 29.73 1.57
CA ILE A 99 -8.85 29.89 0.59
C ILE A 99 -8.31 28.49 0.22
N PRO A 100 -8.19 28.14 -1.07
CA PRO A 100 -7.56 26.88 -1.48
C PRO A 100 -6.14 26.73 -0.89
N GLY A 101 -5.79 25.52 -0.46
CA GLY A 101 -4.54 25.20 0.24
C GLY A 101 -4.53 25.55 1.74
N THR A 102 -5.69 25.88 2.31
CA THR A 102 -5.81 26.13 3.75
C THR A 102 -5.99 24.82 4.51
N CYS A 103 -5.11 24.54 5.47
CA CYS A 103 -5.14 23.34 6.29
C CYS A 103 -5.87 23.55 7.61
N LEU A 104 -6.73 22.59 7.95
CA LEU A 104 -7.65 22.65 9.07
C LEU A 104 -7.56 21.39 9.92
N THR A 105 -7.71 21.57 11.22
CA THR A 105 -7.76 20.48 12.19
C THR A 105 -8.87 20.72 13.20
N TRP A 106 -9.30 19.66 13.87
CA TRP A 106 -10.31 19.68 14.93
C TRP A 106 -10.15 18.43 15.80
N THR A 107 -10.83 18.41 16.95
CA THR A 107 -10.82 17.26 17.86
C THR A 107 -12.20 16.64 18.03
N ARG A 108 -13.28 17.30 17.60
CA ARG A 108 -14.65 16.81 17.75
C ARG A 108 -15.22 16.22 16.46
N PRO A 109 -16.11 15.22 16.51
CA PRO A 109 -16.68 14.60 15.31
C PRO A 109 -17.49 15.57 14.45
N ASP A 110 -18.07 16.60 15.06
CA ASP A 110 -18.86 17.65 14.40
C ASP A 110 -18.00 18.80 13.83
N ALA A 111 -16.67 18.70 13.97
CA ALA A 111 -15.67 19.68 13.55
C ALA A 111 -15.99 21.13 13.97
N VAL A 112 -16.76 21.32 15.05
CA VAL A 112 -17.15 22.67 15.51
C VAL A 112 -15.96 23.47 16.04
N ASP A 113 -14.95 22.78 16.55
CA ASP A 113 -13.69 23.34 17.03
C ASP A 113 -12.64 23.46 15.93
N THR A 114 -13.07 23.52 14.66
CA THR A 114 -12.17 23.68 13.51
C THR A 114 -11.25 24.88 13.71
N ALA A 115 -9.95 24.62 13.59
CA ALA A 115 -8.89 25.61 13.66
C ALA A 115 -8.01 25.57 12.41
N LEU A 116 -7.48 26.73 12.06
CA LEU A 116 -6.41 26.88 11.07
C LEU A 116 -5.10 26.34 11.65
N VAL A 117 -4.37 25.58 10.85
CA VAL A 117 -3.01 25.15 11.17
C VAL A 117 -2.08 25.31 9.96
N ASP A 118 -0.78 25.37 10.21
CA ASP A 118 0.21 25.26 9.13
C ASP A 118 0.11 23.87 8.51
N CYS A 119 0.15 23.77 7.18
CA CYS A 119 0.05 22.48 6.49
C CYS A 119 1.24 21.55 6.81
N ALA A 120 2.38 22.09 7.24
CA ALA A 120 3.50 21.30 7.74
C ALA A 120 3.21 20.62 9.10
N GLU A 121 2.17 21.05 9.81
CA GLU A 121 1.69 20.40 11.02
C GLU A 121 0.59 19.37 10.69
N PRO A 122 0.39 18.35 11.56
CA PRO A 122 -0.68 17.38 11.38
C PRO A 122 -2.07 18.04 11.33
N HIS A 123 -2.82 17.77 10.27
CA HIS A 123 -4.15 18.34 10.03
C HIS A 123 -5.10 17.33 9.39
N LEU A 124 -6.42 17.55 9.48
CA LEU A 124 -7.43 16.57 9.05
C LEU A 124 -8.08 16.92 7.71
N PHE A 125 -7.95 18.18 7.28
CA PHE A 125 -8.59 18.67 6.06
C PHE A 125 -7.73 19.71 5.36
N GLU A 126 -7.66 19.63 4.04
CA GLU A 126 -7.11 20.68 3.20
C GLU A 126 -8.20 21.24 2.28
N GLN A 127 -8.47 22.54 2.38
CA GLN A 127 -9.48 23.19 1.55
C GLN A 127 -9.00 23.29 0.09
N ALA A 128 -9.84 22.85 -0.84
CA ALA A 128 -9.62 22.96 -2.28
C ALA A 128 -10.39 24.14 -2.89
N GLY A 129 -11.51 24.54 -2.28
CA GLY A 129 -12.34 25.65 -2.73
C GLY A 129 -13.75 25.62 -2.16
N THR A 130 -14.67 26.37 -2.76
CA THR A 130 -16.07 26.45 -2.31
C THR A 130 -17.06 26.33 -3.45
N VAL A 131 -18.28 25.90 -3.13
CA VAL A 131 -19.46 25.92 -4.01
C VAL A 131 -20.66 26.46 -3.24
N VAL A 132 -21.56 27.15 -3.94
CA VAL A 132 -22.80 27.67 -3.34
C VAL A 132 -23.97 26.79 -3.77
N LEU A 133 -24.69 26.24 -2.81
CA LEU A 133 -25.85 25.35 -3.00
C LEU A 133 -27.15 26.14 -3.14
N ALA A 134 -27.20 27.06 -4.09
CA ALA A 134 -28.34 27.96 -4.28
C ALA A 134 -29.64 27.24 -4.72
N ASP A 135 -29.52 26.02 -5.25
CA ASP A 135 -30.61 25.15 -5.66
C ASP A 135 -31.24 24.38 -4.48
N GLN A 136 -30.58 24.35 -3.33
CA GLN A 136 -31.02 23.59 -2.15
C GLN A 136 -31.85 24.48 -1.21
N VAL A 137 -33.14 24.19 -1.14
CA VAL A 137 -34.12 24.96 -0.35
C VAL A 137 -34.13 24.52 1.11
N ALA A 138 -34.25 23.21 1.35
CA ALA A 138 -34.24 22.61 2.69
C ALA A 138 -32.84 22.11 3.03
N LEU A 139 -32.53 22.01 4.33
CA LEU A 139 -31.28 21.41 4.78
C LEU A 139 -31.24 19.95 4.31
N PRO A 140 -30.25 19.54 3.49
CA PRO A 140 -30.11 18.17 3.03
C PRO A 140 -29.94 17.18 4.19
N ASP A 141 -30.41 15.94 4.00
CA ASP A 141 -30.06 14.81 4.85
C ASP A 141 -28.68 14.24 4.51
N ASP A 142 -28.18 13.31 5.31
CA ASP A 142 -26.82 12.77 5.17
C ASP A 142 -26.58 12.07 3.82
N SER A 143 -27.61 11.45 3.24
CA SER A 143 -27.50 10.79 1.93
C SER A 143 -27.39 11.81 0.80
N THR A 144 -28.20 12.86 0.87
CA THR A 144 -28.19 13.97 -0.08
C THR A 144 -26.89 14.77 0.04
N TRP A 145 -26.38 14.93 1.27
CA TRP A 145 -25.09 15.55 1.51
C TRP A 145 -23.96 14.80 0.82
N ARG A 146 -23.89 13.47 0.96
CA ARG A 146 -22.87 12.65 0.28
C ARG A 146 -22.91 12.85 -1.23
N GLN A 147 -24.10 12.76 -1.81
CA GLN A 147 -24.30 13.01 -3.24
C GLN A 147 -23.82 14.41 -3.65
N LEU A 148 -24.19 15.45 -2.90
CA LEU A 148 -23.78 16.82 -3.19
C LEU A 148 -22.27 17.02 -3.07
N VAL A 149 -21.61 16.37 -2.11
CA VAL A 149 -20.14 16.42 -2.00
C VAL A 149 -19.51 15.79 -3.23
N ASP A 150 -19.93 14.59 -3.63
CA ASP A 150 -19.37 13.92 -4.81
C ASP A 150 -19.57 14.76 -6.08
N GLU A 151 -20.80 15.23 -6.32
CA GLU A 151 -21.17 15.95 -7.53
C GLU A 151 -20.60 17.37 -7.60
N ARG A 152 -20.54 18.09 -6.47
CA ARG A 152 -20.17 19.51 -6.44
C ARG A 152 -18.72 19.73 -6.05
N CYS A 153 -18.17 18.92 -5.14
CA CYS A 153 -16.79 19.07 -4.68
C CYS A 153 -15.77 18.29 -5.51
N GLY A 154 -16.17 17.19 -6.16
CA GLY A 154 -15.30 16.44 -7.07
C GLY A 154 -14.62 17.32 -8.12
N PRO A 155 -15.36 18.13 -8.91
CA PRO A 155 -14.78 19.04 -9.90
C PRO A 155 -13.87 20.13 -9.31
N VAL A 156 -14.18 20.60 -8.09
CA VAL A 156 -13.36 21.61 -7.39
C VAL A 156 -12.02 21.02 -6.99
N VAL A 157 -12.02 19.82 -6.39
CA VAL A 157 -10.80 19.09 -6.02
C VAL A 157 -9.97 18.74 -7.25
N MET A 158 -10.60 18.26 -8.32
CA MET A 158 -9.91 18.01 -9.60
C MET A 158 -9.19 19.26 -10.11
N THR A 159 -9.86 20.41 -10.07
CA THR A 159 -9.24 21.68 -10.50
C THR A 159 -8.08 22.07 -9.58
N TYR A 160 -8.25 21.94 -8.27
CA TYR A 160 -7.23 22.26 -7.27
C TYR A 160 -5.97 21.40 -7.44
N LEU A 161 -6.14 20.11 -7.74
CA LEU A 161 -5.06 19.17 -7.97
C LEU A 161 -4.61 19.12 -9.44
N ASN A 162 -4.85 20.16 -10.24
CA ASN A 162 -4.42 20.23 -11.65
C ASN A 162 -4.83 19.00 -12.50
N ASN A 163 -6.00 18.42 -12.21
CA ASN A 163 -6.57 17.21 -12.81
C ASN A 163 -5.77 15.91 -12.60
N VAL A 164 -4.94 15.83 -11.56
CA VAL A 164 -4.17 14.61 -11.22
C VAL A 164 -4.66 13.91 -9.96
N PHE A 165 -5.95 13.96 -9.63
CA PHE A 165 -6.49 13.25 -8.46
C PHE A 165 -6.45 11.72 -8.67
N ASP A 166 -5.89 10.98 -7.70
CA ASP A 166 -5.89 9.52 -7.70
C ASP A 166 -7.20 8.98 -7.07
N PRO A 167 -8.09 8.34 -7.86
CA PRO A 167 -9.36 7.81 -7.34
C PRO A 167 -9.18 6.67 -6.33
N ASP A 168 -8.07 5.91 -6.43
CA ASP A 168 -7.76 4.80 -5.53
C ASP A 168 -6.70 5.20 -4.47
N GLY A 169 -6.30 6.48 -4.45
CA GLY A 169 -5.23 7.00 -3.61
C GLY A 169 -5.57 7.10 -2.12
N ARG A 170 -4.71 7.77 -1.35
CA ARG A 170 -4.85 8.00 0.10
C ARG A 170 -5.93 9.02 0.44
N TYR A 171 -6.15 9.99 -0.45
CA TYR A 171 -7.03 11.12 -0.20
C TYR A 171 -8.42 10.90 -0.77
N ARG A 172 -9.41 11.51 -0.14
CA ARG A 172 -10.81 11.47 -0.52
C ARG A 172 -11.38 12.89 -0.56
N VAL A 173 -12.33 13.09 -1.46
CA VAL A 173 -13.10 14.34 -1.52
C VAL A 173 -14.00 14.39 -0.30
N GLY A 174 -13.93 15.51 0.42
CA GLY A 174 -14.81 15.80 1.54
C GLY A 174 -15.30 17.25 1.46
N ALA A 175 -16.19 17.59 2.38
CA ALA A 175 -16.62 18.97 2.52
C ALA A 175 -16.97 19.34 3.95
N LEU A 176 -16.84 20.63 4.22
CA LEU A 176 -17.36 21.29 5.41
C LEU A 176 -18.69 21.96 5.03
N LYS A 177 -19.81 21.39 5.48
CA LYS A 177 -21.17 21.91 5.21
C LYS A 177 -21.60 22.92 6.27
N PRO A 178 -22.47 23.89 5.96
CA PRO A 178 -23.05 24.77 6.98
C PRO A 178 -23.80 23.98 8.06
N SER A 179 -23.84 24.51 9.28
CA SER A 179 -24.74 23.97 10.30
C SER A 179 -26.20 24.30 10.04
N PRO A 180 -27.13 23.61 10.71
CA PRO A 180 -28.55 23.94 10.62
C PRO A 180 -28.86 25.43 10.92
N SER A 181 -28.20 26.04 11.91
CA SER A 181 -28.44 27.45 12.24
C SER A 181 -27.90 28.41 11.19
N LYS A 182 -26.71 28.16 10.62
CA LYS A 182 -26.17 28.97 9.51
C LYS A 182 -27.01 28.77 8.25
N TRP A 183 -27.50 27.56 8.01
CA TRP A 183 -28.45 27.28 6.93
C TRP A 183 -29.74 28.07 7.07
N GLU A 184 -30.32 28.16 8.27
CA GLU A 184 -31.51 28.99 8.54
C GLU A 184 -31.24 30.48 8.31
N GLN A 185 -30.00 30.94 8.55
CA GLN A 185 -29.55 32.30 8.26
C GLN A 185 -29.23 32.56 6.77
N GLY A 186 -29.39 31.54 5.91
CA GLY A 186 -29.18 31.65 4.47
C GLY A 186 -27.80 31.21 3.99
N ASP A 187 -26.95 30.68 4.86
CA ASP A 187 -25.67 30.10 4.43
C ASP A 187 -25.93 28.85 3.57
N ARG A 188 -25.32 28.85 2.38
CA ARG A 188 -25.39 27.76 1.40
C ARG A 188 -23.99 27.43 0.89
N GLU A 189 -22.94 27.92 1.54
CA GLU A 189 -21.56 27.66 1.15
C GLU A 189 -21.13 26.27 1.61
N LEU A 190 -20.78 25.41 0.66
CA LEU A 190 -20.13 24.13 0.92
C LEU A 190 -18.64 24.31 0.63
N ARG A 191 -17.78 24.01 1.61
CA ARG A 191 -16.33 24.14 1.46
C ARG A 191 -15.72 22.81 1.13
N CYS A 192 -15.28 22.66 -0.10
CA CYS A 192 -14.75 21.44 -0.66
C CYS A 192 -13.27 21.29 -0.30
N GLY A 193 -12.83 20.05 -0.11
CA GLY A 193 -11.44 19.78 0.21
C GLY A 193 -11.13 18.30 0.24
N LEU A 194 -9.94 18.00 0.76
CA LEU A 194 -9.37 16.67 0.80
C LEU A 194 -9.18 16.23 2.26
N GLN A 195 -9.42 14.94 2.48
CA GLN A 195 -9.23 14.25 3.75
C GLN A 195 -8.54 12.92 3.49
N SER A 196 -7.91 12.36 4.52
CA SER A 196 -7.49 10.95 4.50
C SER A 196 -8.33 10.21 5.52
N ALA A 197 -9.06 9.18 5.08
CA ALA A 197 -10.00 8.45 5.92
C ALA A 197 -9.67 6.96 5.96
N SER A 198 -9.94 6.35 7.11
CA SER A 198 -9.92 4.93 7.36
C SER A 198 -11.15 4.25 6.79
N ARG A 199 -11.26 2.93 6.95
CA ARG A 199 -12.46 2.20 6.59
C ARG A 199 -13.67 2.52 7.44
N SER A 200 -13.47 2.83 8.72
CA SER A 200 -14.54 3.30 9.59
C SER A 200 -14.96 4.76 9.32
N GLY A 201 -14.20 5.49 8.51
CA GLY A 201 -14.38 6.93 8.32
C GLY A 201 -13.64 7.77 9.36
N ALA A 202 -12.84 7.17 10.24
CA ALA A 202 -11.90 7.91 11.08
C ALA A 202 -10.85 8.60 10.20
N LEU A 203 -10.45 9.82 10.55
CA LEU A 203 -9.58 10.63 9.72
C LEU A 203 -8.12 10.51 10.16
N TYR A 204 -7.25 10.21 9.21
CA TYR A 204 -5.82 10.25 9.45
C TYR A 204 -5.30 11.68 9.34
N PRO A 205 -4.49 12.11 10.31
CA PRO A 205 -3.71 13.31 10.13
C PRO A 205 -2.86 13.23 8.85
N MET A 206 -2.96 14.29 8.07
CA MET A 206 -2.15 14.57 6.89
C MET A 206 -1.05 15.55 7.30
N THR A 207 0.05 15.55 6.56
CA THR A 207 1.17 16.46 6.78
C THR A 207 1.74 16.87 5.43
N GLY A 208 2.04 18.15 5.27
CA GLY A 208 2.30 18.78 3.98
C GLY A 208 1.00 19.07 3.21
N ARG A 209 1.11 19.82 2.11
CA ARG A 209 -0.04 20.06 1.23
C ARG A 209 -0.32 18.86 0.35
N VAL A 210 -1.58 18.52 0.18
CA VAL A 210 -2.04 17.45 -0.71
C VAL A 210 -1.65 17.73 -2.16
N ALA A 211 -1.74 18.99 -2.60
CA ALA A 211 -1.35 19.38 -3.96
C ALA A 211 0.15 19.20 -4.28
N ASP A 212 1.01 19.12 -3.25
CA ASP A 212 2.45 18.93 -3.38
C ASP A 212 2.89 17.50 -3.00
N GLY A 213 1.96 16.66 -2.52
CA GLY A 213 2.23 15.37 -1.90
C GLY A 213 2.00 14.19 -2.84
N ASP A 214 2.50 13.03 -2.43
CA ASP A 214 2.12 11.76 -3.07
C ASP A 214 0.74 11.30 -2.60
N GLN A 215 -0.02 10.75 -3.53
CA GLN A 215 -1.38 10.26 -3.30
C GLN A 215 -1.41 8.75 -3.09
N ALA A 216 -0.28 8.02 -3.13
CA ALA A 216 -0.30 6.58 -2.91
C ALA A 216 -0.90 6.21 -1.54
N ALA A 217 -1.85 5.27 -1.55
CA ALA A 217 -2.46 4.68 -0.36
C ALA A 217 -1.52 3.64 0.29
N VAL A 218 -0.34 4.09 0.72
CA VAL A 218 0.65 3.24 1.38
C VAL A 218 0.74 3.50 2.87
N GLN A 219 0.93 2.43 3.63
CA GLN A 219 1.28 2.48 5.05
C GLN A 219 2.79 2.35 5.23
N GLU A 220 3.32 2.88 6.33
CA GLU A 220 4.72 2.70 6.68
C GLU A 220 5.01 1.27 7.17
N PRO A 221 6.24 0.74 6.96
CA PRO A 221 6.64 -0.53 7.54
C PRO A 221 6.43 -0.58 9.07
N GLY A 222 5.85 -1.67 9.57
CA GLY A 222 5.48 -1.85 10.98
C GLY A 222 4.06 -1.42 11.33
N VAL A 223 3.29 -0.88 10.39
CA VAL A 223 1.85 -0.63 10.58
C VAL A 223 1.06 -1.92 10.37
N CYS A 224 0.27 -2.30 11.38
CA CYS A 224 -0.70 -3.38 11.28
C CYS A 224 -2.09 -2.81 11.00
N LEU A 225 -2.77 -3.36 9.99
CA LEU A 225 -4.16 -3.03 9.68
C LEU A 225 -5.07 -4.08 10.30
N GLY A 226 -6.05 -3.62 11.07
CA GLY A 226 -6.99 -4.41 11.83
C GLY A 226 -7.77 -5.41 10.99
N ILE A 227 -8.61 -6.20 11.65
CA ILE A 227 -9.45 -7.19 10.98
C ILE A 227 -10.91 -7.01 11.39
N ASP A 228 -11.78 -6.92 10.39
CA ASP A 228 -13.24 -6.82 10.53
C ASP A 228 -13.88 -8.02 9.80
N GLY A 229 -14.26 -9.06 10.55
CA GLY A 229 -14.66 -10.32 9.93
C GLY A 229 -13.47 -10.95 9.18
N PRO A 230 -13.59 -11.19 7.87
CA PRO A 230 -12.48 -11.65 7.02
C PRO A 230 -11.81 -10.51 6.22
N ARG A 231 -12.12 -9.24 6.51
CA ARG A 231 -11.66 -8.07 5.75
C ARG A 231 -10.62 -7.26 6.54
N VAL A 232 -9.76 -6.53 5.82
CA VAL A 232 -8.86 -5.54 6.43
C VAL A 232 -9.69 -4.46 7.14
N GLY A 233 -9.16 -3.87 8.19
CA GLY A 233 -9.78 -2.79 8.96
C GLY A 233 -8.80 -1.63 9.13
N ASP A 234 -9.12 -0.76 10.08
CA ASP A 234 -8.30 0.40 10.40
C ASP A 234 -6.97 -0.01 11.05
N PRO A 235 -5.92 0.83 11.01
CA PRO A 235 -4.67 0.60 11.71
C PRO A 235 -4.87 0.33 13.20
N VAL A 236 -4.21 -0.70 13.70
CA VAL A 236 -4.27 -1.16 15.10
C VAL A 236 -2.88 -1.52 15.61
N SER A 237 -2.75 -1.75 16.91
CA SER A 237 -1.54 -2.35 17.47
C SER A 237 -1.35 -3.77 16.94
N CYS A 238 -0.14 -4.10 16.47
CA CYS A 238 0.23 -5.46 16.07
C CYS A 238 0.12 -6.50 17.20
N ALA A 239 0.08 -6.04 18.47
CA ALA A 239 -0.14 -6.93 19.62
C ALA A 239 -1.58 -7.47 19.69
N GLY A 240 -2.53 -6.82 19.00
CA GLY A 240 -3.91 -7.29 18.85
C GLY A 240 -4.13 -8.04 17.54
N PRO A 241 -5.33 -8.61 17.34
CA PRO A 241 -5.70 -9.26 16.09
C PRO A 241 -5.76 -8.24 14.95
N HIS A 242 -5.11 -8.56 13.84
CA HIS A 242 -5.03 -7.74 12.65
C HIS A 242 -5.05 -8.62 11.38
N ALA A 243 -5.41 -8.03 10.24
CA ALA A 243 -5.51 -8.76 8.98
C ALA A 243 -4.15 -8.86 8.27
N LEU A 244 -3.36 -7.79 8.33
CA LEU A 244 -2.04 -7.72 7.71
C LEU A 244 -1.10 -6.77 8.43
N GLU A 245 0.20 -7.00 8.27
CA GLU A 245 1.27 -6.09 8.66
C GLU A 245 1.98 -5.60 7.41
N THR A 246 2.18 -4.28 7.30
CA THR A 246 3.00 -3.70 6.24
C THR A 246 4.47 -3.87 6.61
N VAL A 247 5.27 -4.44 5.70
CA VAL A 247 6.70 -4.71 5.92
C VAL A 247 7.61 -3.91 4.97
N GLY A 248 7.01 -3.23 3.99
CA GLY A 248 7.76 -2.50 2.98
C GLY A 248 6.90 -1.63 2.08
N ILE A 249 7.57 -0.71 1.39
CA ILE A 249 7.01 0.09 0.31
C ILE A 249 7.93 -0.10 -0.91
N VAL A 250 7.35 -0.33 -2.08
CA VAL A 250 8.06 -0.38 -3.35
C VAL A 250 7.58 0.75 -4.24
N ASP A 251 8.50 1.52 -4.78
CA ASP A 251 8.25 2.51 -5.84
C ASP A 251 8.61 1.88 -7.19
N MET A 252 7.64 1.83 -8.11
CA MET A 252 7.77 1.21 -9.41
C MET A 252 8.14 2.19 -10.54
N ALA A 253 8.24 3.49 -10.26
CA ALA A 253 8.34 4.53 -11.30
C ALA A 253 9.59 4.36 -12.18
N ALA A 254 10.74 4.05 -11.57
CA ALA A 254 12.00 3.90 -12.28
C ALA A 254 12.09 2.62 -13.12
N ASP A 255 11.34 1.58 -12.75
CA ASP A 255 11.34 0.28 -13.42
C ASP A 255 10.39 0.22 -14.62
N PHE A 256 9.41 1.12 -14.68
CA PHE A 256 8.44 1.22 -15.78
C PHE A 256 8.40 2.64 -16.38
N PRO A 257 9.50 3.09 -17.03
CA PRO A 257 9.58 4.44 -17.59
C PRO A 257 8.67 4.65 -18.81
N ASP A 258 8.22 3.57 -19.44
CA ASP A 258 7.40 3.60 -20.66
C ASP A 258 5.89 3.78 -20.37
N GLY A 259 5.50 3.92 -19.10
CA GLY A 259 4.13 4.13 -18.67
C GLY A 259 3.54 2.96 -17.89
N TYR A 260 2.21 2.88 -17.84
CA TYR A 260 1.48 1.93 -17.00
C TYR A 260 1.88 0.47 -17.27
N PRO A 261 2.42 -0.25 -16.26
CA PRO A 261 2.60 -1.69 -16.34
C PRO A 261 1.28 -2.41 -16.12
N ALA A 262 0.90 -3.30 -17.04
CA ALA A 262 -0.22 -4.22 -16.83
C ALA A 262 -0.01 -5.06 -15.55
N VAL A 263 -1.10 -5.52 -14.94
CA VAL A 263 -1.09 -6.23 -13.66
C VAL A 263 -0.11 -7.41 -13.65
N GLU A 264 -0.03 -8.18 -14.73
CA GLU A 264 0.90 -9.32 -14.81
C GLU A 264 2.38 -8.88 -14.78
N ALA A 265 2.70 -7.72 -15.35
CA ALA A 265 4.03 -7.13 -15.31
C ALA A 265 4.35 -6.58 -13.91
N GLN A 266 3.36 -5.96 -13.26
CA GLN A 266 3.49 -5.54 -11.86
C GLN A 266 3.74 -6.74 -10.96
N ASP A 267 2.96 -7.82 -11.07
CA ASP A 267 3.12 -9.02 -10.26
C ASP A 267 4.48 -9.69 -10.47
N ALA A 268 4.94 -9.78 -11.72
CA ALA A 268 6.25 -10.33 -12.04
C ALA A 268 7.41 -9.53 -11.40
N TYR A 269 7.24 -8.21 -11.26
CA TYR A 269 8.20 -7.33 -10.61
C TYR A 269 8.09 -7.34 -9.08
N LEU A 270 6.87 -7.19 -8.56
CA LEU A 270 6.58 -7.04 -7.13
C LEU A 270 6.76 -8.35 -6.37
N GLN A 271 6.44 -9.51 -6.95
CA GLN A 271 6.58 -10.78 -6.26
C GLN A 271 8.00 -11.03 -5.73
N PRO A 272 9.07 -11.04 -6.54
CA PRO A 272 10.42 -11.24 -6.01
C PRO A 272 10.84 -10.09 -5.08
N LYS A 273 10.50 -8.84 -5.40
CA LYS A 273 10.89 -7.65 -4.62
C LYS A 273 10.27 -7.63 -3.22
N CYS A 274 8.97 -7.86 -3.11
CA CYS A 274 8.28 -7.91 -1.83
C CYS A 274 8.68 -9.13 -1.00
N ASN A 275 8.99 -10.28 -1.62
CA ASN A 275 9.52 -11.43 -0.88
C ASN A 275 10.90 -11.13 -0.28
N GLU A 276 11.77 -10.42 -1.00
CA GLU A 276 13.07 -9.96 -0.49
C GLU A 276 12.90 -9.00 0.69
N ILE A 277 12.04 -7.98 0.54
CA ILE A 277 11.78 -6.99 1.59
C ILE A 277 11.17 -7.66 2.83
N ALA A 278 10.18 -8.53 2.65
CA ALA A 278 9.54 -9.25 3.75
C ALA A 278 10.54 -10.17 4.47
N ALA A 279 11.42 -10.86 3.74
CA ALA A 279 12.47 -11.68 4.33
C ALA A 279 13.46 -10.85 5.15
N ALA A 280 13.88 -9.69 4.63
CA ALA A 280 14.77 -8.77 5.34
C ALA A 280 14.12 -8.24 6.62
N TYR A 281 12.86 -7.80 6.53
CA TYR A 281 12.10 -7.29 7.66
C TYR A 281 11.85 -8.37 8.73
N ALA A 282 11.48 -9.60 8.33
CA ALA A 282 11.20 -10.70 9.24
C ALA A 282 12.46 -11.36 9.85
N GLY A 283 13.66 -11.01 9.38
CA GLY A 283 14.93 -11.55 9.89
C GLY A 283 15.38 -12.87 9.25
N GLY A 284 14.84 -13.24 8.08
CA GLY A 284 15.32 -14.38 7.32
C GLY A 284 14.41 -14.83 6.17
N PRO A 285 14.96 -15.57 5.18
CA PRO A 285 14.27 -15.91 3.93
C PRO A 285 13.09 -16.88 4.10
N THR A 286 13.03 -17.63 5.19
CA THR A 286 11.94 -18.61 5.44
C THR A 286 10.99 -18.16 6.54
N VAL A 287 11.32 -17.11 7.32
CA VAL A 287 10.61 -16.76 8.56
C VAL A 287 9.12 -16.51 8.33
N VAL A 288 8.76 -15.78 7.28
CA VAL A 288 7.36 -15.51 6.92
C VAL A 288 6.60 -16.83 6.67
N ALA A 289 7.17 -17.71 5.85
CA ALA A 289 6.54 -18.99 5.50
C ALA A 289 6.51 -19.97 6.68
N ASP A 290 7.57 -20.02 7.48
CA ASP A 290 7.67 -20.89 8.67
C ASP A 290 6.63 -20.52 9.74
N LYS A 291 6.23 -19.25 9.78
CA LYS A 291 5.14 -18.73 10.63
C LYS A 291 3.75 -18.93 10.03
N GLY A 292 3.64 -19.52 8.83
CA GLY A 292 2.36 -19.72 8.14
C GLY A 292 1.79 -18.44 7.51
N LEU A 293 2.59 -17.38 7.38
CA LEU A 293 2.22 -16.15 6.71
C LEU A 293 2.57 -16.21 5.22
N THR A 294 1.98 -15.30 4.45
CA THR A 294 2.22 -15.12 3.02
C THR A 294 2.46 -13.64 2.73
N VAL A 295 3.35 -13.37 1.78
CA VAL A 295 3.62 -12.02 1.29
C VAL A 295 2.57 -11.61 0.26
N TYR A 296 2.03 -10.41 0.41
CA TYR A 296 1.04 -9.80 -0.47
C TYR A 296 1.51 -8.42 -0.91
N TRP A 297 1.03 -7.96 -2.06
CA TRP A 297 1.26 -6.60 -2.56
C TRP A 297 0.00 -6.08 -3.22
N ASN A 298 -0.20 -4.77 -3.21
CA ASN A 298 -1.24 -4.14 -4.00
C ASN A 298 -0.73 -3.90 -5.42
N ASN A 299 -1.62 -3.93 -6.40
CA ASN A 299 -1.34 -3.41 -7.74
C ASN A 299 -1.84 -1.97 -7.84
N VAL A 300 -1.20 -1.19 -8.71
CA VAL A 300 -1.63 0.16 -9.08
C VAL A 300 -2.58 0.05 -10.27
N SER A 301 -3.71 0.76 -10.23
CA SER A 301 -4.63 0.83 -11.37
C SER A 301 -4.08 1.76 -12.46
N GLU A 302 -4.56 1.64 -13.70
CA GLU A 302 -4.15 2.57 -14.77
C GLU A 302 -4.49 4.03 -14.42
N ALA A 303 -5.62 4.24 -13.73
CA ALA A 303 -6.05 5.56 -13.28
C ALA A 303 -5.10 6.14 -12.21
N SER A 304 -4.73 5.34 -11.20
CA SER A 304 -3.75 5.75 -10.18
C SER A 304 -2.37 6.03 -10.78
N TRP A 305 -1.93 5.21 -11.73
CA TRP A 305 -0.66 5.43 -12.42
C TRP A 305 -0.66 6.75 -13.20
N ALA A 306 -1.76 7.05 -13.90
CA ALA A 306 -1.93 8.31 -14.62
C ALA A 306 -2.01 9.53 -13.68
N ALA A 307 -2.47 9.33 -12.44
CA ALA A 307 -2.49 10.34 -11.38
C ALA A 307 -1.14 10.51 -10.66
N GLY A 308 -0.12 9.72 -11.00
CA GLY A 308 1.23 9.83 -10.42
C GLY A 308 1.52 8.89 -9.26
N THR A 309 0.63 7.95 -8.95
CA THR A 309 0.85 6.95 -7.89
C THR A 309 1.65 5.78 -8.45
N TYR A 310 2.86 5.58 -7.90
CA TYR A 310 3.77 4.49 -8.30
C TYR A 310 4.18 3.58 -7.15
N ARG A 311 3.71 3.88 -5.93
CA ARG A 311 4.13 3.22 -4.70
C ARG A 311 3.08 2.21 -4.24
N VAL A 312 3.54 1.04 -3.79
CA VAL A 312 2.69 -0.03 -3.25
C VAL A 312 3.26 -0.59 -1.96
N ASN A 313 2.41 -1.12 -1.09
CA ASN A 313 2.86 -1.85 0.09
C ASN A 313 3.23 -3.29 -0.24
N CYS A 314 4.30 -3.76 0.40
CA CYS A 314 4.54 -5.18 0.65
C CYS A 314 3.99 -5.51 2.04
N ASN A 315 3.09 -6.46 2.11
CA ASN A 315 2.36 -6.86 3.31
C ASN A 315 2.64 -8.33 3.64
N VAL A 316 2.50 -8.70 4.91
CA VAL A 316 2.42 -10.10 5.34
C VAL A 316 1.08 -10.36 6.01
N ALA A 317 0.45 -11.47 5.67
CA ALA A 317 -0.86 -11.84 6.18
C ALA A 317 -1.09 -13.36 6.16
N ALA A 318 -2.19 -13.80 6.76
CA ALA A 318 -2.70 -15.16 6.64
C ALA A 318 -4.11 -15.16 6.04
N LEU A 319 -4.50 -16.26 5.38
CA LEU A 319 -5.86 -16.47 4.89
C LEU A 319 -6.57 -17.51 5.75
N LEU A 320 -7.89 -17.37 5.82
CA LEU A 320 -8.74 -18.42 6.38
C LEU A 320 -8.55 -19.74 5.61
N PRO A 321 -8.71 -20.91 6.26
CA PRO A 321 -8.53 -22.21 5.61
C PRO A 321 -9.41 -22.40 4.38
N ASP A 322 -10.62 -21.82 4.39
CA ASP A 322 -11.58 -21.84 3.29
C ASP A 322 -11.33 -20.76 2.22
N ARG A 323 -10.35 -19.88 2.46
CA ARG A 323 -9.95 -18.76 1.60
C ARG A 323 -11.05 -17.73 1.37
N THR A 324 -11.99 -17.59 2.30
CA THR A 324 -13.04 -16.57 2.23
C THR A 324 -12.56 -15.16 2.60
N GLY A 325 -11.33 -15.04 3.13
CA GLY A 325 -10.62 -13.78 3.31
C GLY A 325 -9.46 -13.94 4.30
N PHE A 326 -9.11 -12.85 4.98
CA PHE A 326 -7.99 -12.82 5.93
C PHE A 326 -8.31 -13.59 7.21
N ALA A 327 -7.32 -14.32 7.71
CA ALA A 327 -7.33 -14.90 9.04
C ALA A 327 -6.79 -13.88 10.05
N PRO A 328 -7.31 -13.85 11.29
CA PRO A 328 -6.77 -12.96 12.31
C PRO A 328 -5.34 -13.38 12.68
N VAL A 329 -4.41 -12.45 12.57
CA VAL A 329 -3.01 -12.58 12.99
C VAL A 329 -2.82 -11.77 14.27
N THR A 330 -2.14 -12.33 15.26
CA THR A 330 -1.78 -11.63 16.50
C THR A 330 -0.27 -11.70 16.72
N GLY A 331 0.34 -10.54 16.99
CA GLY A 331 1.78 -10.36 17.14
C GLY A 331 2.46 -9.91 15.83
N PRO A 332 3.54 -9.10 15.91
CA PRO A 332 4.27 -8.65 14.72
C PRO A 332 5.09 -9.78 14.10
N VAL A 333 5.33 -9.73 12.79
CA VAL A 333 6.12 -10.73 12.04
C VAL A 333 7.58 -10.81 12.51
N THR A 334 8.09 -9.79 13.18
CA THR A 334 9.42 -9.78 13.82
C THR A 334 9.46 -10.56 15.16
N GLY A 335 8.29 -10.86 15.73
CA GLY A 335 8.13 -11.56 17.01
C GLY A 335 7.35 -12.87 16.88
N ASP A 336 6.74 -13.31 17.97
CA ASP A 336 5.84 -14.48 17.96
C ASP A 336 4.53 -14.13 17.25
N VAL A 337 4.04 -15.06 16.43
CA VAL A 337 2.82 -14.88 15.63
C VAL A 337 1.85 -16.02 15.94
N VAL A 338 0.57 -15.66 16.14
CA VAL A 338 -0.55 -16.60 16.25
C VAL A 338 -1.53 -16.32 15.12
N ILE A 339 -1.91 -17.36 14.38
CA ILE A 339 -2.90 -17.28 13.29
C ILE A 339 -4.16 -18.01 13.73
N GLY A 340 -5.31 -17.33 13.69
CA GLY A 340 -6.61 -17.95 13.90
C GLY A 340 -7.13 -18.66 12.64
N ASP A 341 -8.07 -19.58 12.83
CA ASP A 341 -8.65 -20.39 11.76
C ASP A 341 -10.12 -20.05 11.44
N GLN A 342 -10.71 -19.12 12.20
CA GLN A 342 -12.06 -18.61 12.02
C GLN A 342 -12.05 -17.11 11.72
N PRO A 343 -13.08 -16.56 11.05
CA PRO A 343 -13.23 -15.12 10.87
C PRO A 343 -13.18 -14.38 12.21
N ALA A 344 -12.58 -13.20 12.22
CA ALA A 344 -12.63 -12.35 13.41
C ALA A 344 -14.08 -11.92 13.70
N PRO A 345 -14.42 -11.57 14.94
CA PRO A 345 -15.63 -10.81 15.21
C PRO A 345 -15.64 -9.50 14.42
N PRO A 346 -16.82 -8.88 14.19
CA PRO A 346 -16.89 -7.53 13.66
C PRO A 346 -16.07 -6.57 14.54
N ALA A 347 -15.41 -5.58 13.91
CA ALA A 347 -14.65 -4.60 14.65
C ALA A 347 -15.57 -3.80 15.60
N SER A 348 -15.24 -3.77 16.90
CA SER A 348 -16.05 -3.09 17.93
C SER A 348 -15.48 -1.75 18.39
N ASP A 349 -14.20 -1.50 18.12
CA ASP A 349 -13.44 -0.34 18.63
C ASP A 349 -13.07 0.63 17.49
N THR A 350 -13.97 0.83 16.52
CA THR A 350 -13.76 1.81 15.44
C THR A 350 -14.04 3.22 15.95
N PRO A 351 -13.14 4.20 15.71
CA PRO A 351 -13.44 5.59 16.04
C PRO A 351 -14.69 6.08 15.29
N ASP A 352 -15.39 7.05 15.88
CA ASP A 352 -16.51 7.70 15.19
C ASP A 352 -16.01 8.36 13.89
N ALA A 353 -16.82 8.27 12.84
CA ALA A 353 -16.49 8.86 11.55
C ALA A 353 -16.24 10.38 11.71
N GLY A 354 -15.16 10.88 11.11
CA GLY A 354 -14.76 12.29 11.22
C GLY A 354 -13.88 12.64 12.42
N MET A 355 -13.66 11.70 13.35
CA MET A 355 -12.68 11.87 14.43
C MET A 355 -11.26 11.60 13.94
N PRO A 356 -10.23 12.23 14.54
CA PRO A 356 -8.85 11.78 14.35
C PRO A 356 -8.72 10.29 14.69
N ALA A 357 -8.15 9.51 13.78
CA ALA A 357 -7.79 8.13 14.06
C ALA A 357 -6.77 8.09 15.22
N PRO A 358 -6.88 7.14 16.16
CA PRO A 358 -5.95 7.03 17.26
C PRO A 358 -4.53 6.80 16.71
N PRO A 359 -3.51 7.39 17.35
CA PRO A 359 -2.13 7.19 16.91
C PRO A 359 -1.78 5.71 16.96
N THR A 360 -1.37 5.13 15.85
CA THR A 360 -0.77 3.80 15.87
C THR A 360 0.62 3.89 16.49
N THR A 361 0.84 3.18 17.59
CA THR A 361 2.18 2.88 18.08
C THR A 361 2.87 1.89 17.13
N ALA A 362 3.29 2.36 15.96
CA ALA A 362 4.28 1.66 15.16
C ALA A 362 5.67 1.96 15.75
N PRO A 363 6.55 0.95 15.93
CA PRO A 363 7.95 1.21 16.22
C PRO A 363 8.56 2.09 15.12
N ALA A 364 9.46 3.01 15.48
CA ALA A 364 10.16 3.82 14.50
C ALA A 364 10.89 2.92 13.48
N PRO A 365 10.90 3.29 12.18
CA PRO A 365 11.57 2.50 11.17
C PRO A 365 13.05 2.34 11.51
N THR A 366 13.55 1.11 11.42
CA THR A 366 15.00 0.91 11.31
C THR A 366 15.40 1.46 9.93
N PRO A 367 16.39 2.37 9.84
CA PRO A 367 16.83 2.89 8.55
C PRO A 367 17.17 1.72 7.63
N ALA A 368 16.60 1.72 6.42
CA ALA A 368 17.03 0.79 5.38
C ALA A 368 18.56 0.90 5.21
N PRO A 369 19.28 -0.20 4.93
CA PRO A 369 20.68 -0.13 4.57
C PRO A 369 20.79 0.81 3.37
N SER A 370 21.40 1.97 3.55
CA SER A 370 21.80 2.79 2.41
C SER A 370 22.79 1.95 1.62
N ASP A 371 22.44 1.62 0.37
CA ASP A 371 23.42 1.07 -0.57
C ASP A 371 24.63 2.02 -0.54
N GLY A 372 25.78 1.43 -0.17
CA GLY A 372 26.94 2.17 0.28
C GLY A 372 27.33 3.26 -0.71
N ALA A 373 27.22 4.51 -0.27
CA ALA A 373 28.05 5.56 -0.81
C ALA A 373 29.50 5.12 -0.60
N VAL A 374 30.17 4.72 -1.67
CA VAL A 374 31.61 4.50 -1.71
C VAL A 374 32.25 5.80 -1.17
N PRO A 375 33.02 5.76 -0.07
CA PRO A 375 33.69 6.95 0.41
C PRO A 375 34.65 7.42 -0.69
N PRO A 376 34.70 8.73 -1.01
CA PRO A 376 35.65 9.22 -2.00
C PRO A 376 37.07 8.87 -1.52
N PRO A 377 37.99 8.51 -2.45
CA PRO A 377 39.35 8.18 -2.09
C PRO A 377 39.97 9.36 -1.32
N SER A 378 40.41 9.08 -0.10
CA SER A 378 41.22 9.98 0.70
C SER A 378 42.60 10.06 0.06
N ASP A 379 42.77 10.97 -0.90
CA ASP A 379 44.03 11.63 -1.24
C ASP A 379 43.74 12.72 -2.31
N ALA A 380 43.25 13.86 -1.84
CA ALA A 380 43.28 15.11 -2.61
C ALA A 380 44.00 16.17 -1.77
N PRO A 381 45.08 16.79 -2.26
CA PRO A 381 45.81 17.82 -1.52
C PRO A 381 44.96 19.10 -1.39
N PRO A 382 45.19 19.93 -0.35
CA PRO A 382 44.33 21.07 -0.06
C PRO A 382 44.39 22.10 -1.18
N ALA A 383 43.21 22.45 -1.72
CA ALA A 383 43.05 23.55 -2.65
C ALA A 383 43.31 24.87 -1.92
N GLY A 384 44.33 25.60 -2.36
CA GLY A 384 44.74 26.87 -1.82
C GLY A 384 43.71 27.98 -2.02
N GLU A 385 43.78 28.93 -1.10
CA GLU A 385 43.11 30.22 -1.10
C GLU A 385 43.16 30.91 -2.47
N LEU A 386 41.99 31.22 -3.05
CA LEU A 386 41.88 32.09 -4.22
C LEU A 386 41.97 33.57 -3.76
N PRO A 387 42.69 34.43 -4.49
CA PRO A 387 42.94 35.81 -4.06
C PRO A 387 41.70 36.69 -4.17
N GLU A 388 41.48 37.54 -3.16
CA GLU A 388 40.49 38.62 -3.18
C GLU A 388 40.76 39.60 -4.32
N VAL A 389 39.73 39.85 -5.14
CA VAL A 389 39.74 40.89 -6.19
C VAL A 389 39.29 42.22 -5.56
N PRO A 390 40.07 43.31 -5.64
CA PRO A 390 39.65 44.60 -5.09
C PRO A 390 38.51 45.21 -5.92
N VAL A 391 37.44 45.64 -5.25
CA VAL A 391 36.36 46.44 -5.83
C VAL A 391 36.82 47.90 -5.92
N GLU A 392 36.97 48.43 -7.14
CA GLU A 392 37.18 49.86 -7.37
C GLU A 392 35.91 50.67 -7.07
N VAL A 393 36.05 51.71 -6.25
CA VAL A 393 34.99 52.68 -5.92
C VAL A 393 35.04 53.84 -6.93
N PRO A 394 33.92 54.30 -7.51
CA PRO A 394 33.94 55.47 -8.40
C PRO A 394 34.05 56.77 -7.61
N VAL A 395 34.96 57.65 -8.05
CA VAL A 395 35.16 59.03 -7.58
C VAL A 395 34.11 59.96 -8.20
N PRO A 396 33.56 60.94 -7.45
CA PRO A 396 32.57 61.89 -7.98
C PRO A 396 33.23 62.98 -8.84
N LEU A 397 32.56 63.38 -9.92
CA LEU A 397 32.94 64.54 -10.73
C LEU A 397 32.06 65.74 -10.35
N ASP A 398 32.68 66.72 -9.70
CA ASP A 398 32.15 68.09 -9.57
C ASP A 398 32.55 68.94 -10.79
N GLY A 399 31.54 69.53 -11.42
CA GLY A 399 31.46 70.92 -11.90
C GLY A 399 32.53 71.55 -12.82
N THR A 400 32.11 71.90 -14.03
CA THR A 400 32.22 73.26 -14.59
C THR A 400 30.95 73.63 -15.35
#